data_AF-A0A1G3BL41-F1
#
_entry.id   AF-A0A1G3BL41-F1
#
_cell.length_a   1.000
_cell.length_b   1.000
_cell.length_c   1.000
_cell.angle_alpha   90.00
_cell.angle_beta   90.00
_cell.angle_gamma   90.00
#
_symmetry.space_group_name_H-M   'P 1'
#
loop_
_entity.id
_entity.type
_entity.pdbx_description
1 polymer ?
#
loop_
_entity_poly.entity_id
_entity_poly.type
_entity_poly.pdbx_seq_one_letter_code
_entity_poly.pdbx_strand_id
1 'polypeptide(L)'
;MLIPAHAAGAGLARVFFGKKINPPKGRHWAYTQENIDKLIAQNKIELTSNGTPSIRHYLEDTKGAAVQSIWTDVIPLNPVATERTGYDTQKPEALLERIIKCSSNEGDFVADFFSGSGTTLAVAEKLNRRWIGCELGKVGIQVTRARLVESEAKPFLIENIGNYQREMIYLTGGRIYEMQNLILKLYGATPRDKMSGLGVRKAVDTPLTPPPLYQEGLGVCEGKGVCEELVYVGYPDRPVTAGKAEELALQAQKLDGRGYKRLVILGWDYEYNYQQSLEARKKALKDKLEVEIISRDIPPDIYDYLKKAKTDEDIEALSEKVKFYERPYLKMNEPKVKDLKNDKVEISLSIKRYVLMDIPVSQTSKKGQEDYAALMKIAKDNFAVLIDYWAIDWDYDGFTFKSQWQAFRGNGKKAKTVTTEAKEILDKKSRAIAVRVVDIFGNDAGAVIEIS
;
A
#
# COMPACT_ATOMS: atom_id res chain seq x y z
N MET A 1 59.52 -14.15 -2.28
CA MET A 1 58.87 -15.27 -3.01
C MET A 1 57.97 -15.99 -2.02
N LEU A 2 56.65 -15.88 -2.15
CA LEU A 2 55.70 -16.62 -1.31
C LEU A 2 55.68 -18.07 -1.81
N ILE A 3 56.12 -19.01 -0.97
CA ILE A 3 56.07 -20.45 -1.28
C ILE A 3 54.67 -20.92 -0.82
N PRO A 4 53.89 -21.62 -1.67
CA PRO A 4 52.55 -22.09 -1.30
C PRO A 4 52.65 -23.13 -0.19
N ALA A 5 51.79 -23.04 0.84
CA ALA A 5 51.80 -23.81 2.09
C ALA A 5 51.84 -25.36 1.96
N HIS A 6 51.75 -25.89 0.74
CA HIS A 6 51.66 -27.31 0.41
C HIS A 6 52.81 -27.80 -0.48
N ALA A 7 53.76 -26.93 -0.84
CA ALA A 7 54.94 -27.33 -1.59
C ALA A 7 55.82 -28.28 -0.76
N ALA A 8 55.99 -29.50 -1.27
CA ALA A 8 56.86 -30.51 -0.67
C ALA A 8 58.33 -30.06 -0.79
N GLY A 9 58.92 -29.66 0.33
CA GLY A 9 60.33 -29.29 0.41
C GLY A 9 60.80 -29.17 1.86
N ALA A 10 62.10 -29.39 2.10
CA ALA A 10 62.73 -29.11 3.37
C ALA A 10 62.92 -27.59 3.50
N GLY A 11 61.90 -26.89 3.99
CA GLY A 11 62.02 -25.44 4.22
C GLY A 11 63.17 -25.12 5.17
N LEU A 12 63.81 -23.97 4.98
CA LEU A 12 64.92 -23.54 5.84
C LEU A 12 64.48 -23.43 7.30
N ALA A 13 65.34 -23.84 8.23
CA ALA A 13 65.14 -23.63 9.65
C ALA A 13 64.97 -22.13 9.98
N ARG A 14 64.18 -21.83 11.01
CA ARG A 14 63.97 -20.48 11.53
C ARG A 14 64.28 -20.44 13.01
N VAL A 15 64.56 -19.26 13.52
CA VAL A 15 64.87 -19.04 14.94
C VAL A 15 63.60 -18.58 15.66
N PHE A 16 63.24 -19.28 16.73
CA PHE A 16 62.15 -18.92 17.62
C PHE A 16 62.71 -18.86 19.04
N PHE A 17 62.64 -17.70 19.70
CA PHE A 17 63.18 -17.50 21.06
C PHE A 17 64.63 -18.00 21.21
N GLY A 18 65.49 -17.70 20.23
CA GLY A 18 66.89 -18.13 20.20
C GLY A 18 67.13 -19.59 19.81
N LYS A 19 66.08 -20.41 19.62
CA LYS A 19 66.19 -21.81 19.19
C LYS A 19 65.97 -21.97 17.69
N LYS A 20 66.88 -22.66 17.01
CA LYS A 20 66.75 -22.98 15.59
C LYS A 20 65.85 -24.21 15.40
N ILE A 21 64.71 -24.04 14.74
CA ILE A 21 63.68 -25.07 14.57
C ILE A 21 63.45 -25.33 13.08
N ASN A 22 63.52 -26.60 12.68
CA ASN A 22 63.18 -27.06 11.32
C ASN A 22 61.66 -27.13 11.15
N PRO A 23 61.11 -26.80 9.97
CA PRO A 23 59.70 -27.04 9.71
C PRO A 23 59.39 -28.54 9.73
N PRO A 24 58.14 -28.94 10.01
CA PRO A 24 57.72 -30.34 9.92
C PRO A 24 58.07 -30.96 8.56
N LYS A 25 58.36 -32.26 8.54
CA LYS A 25 58.74 -32.98 7.32
C LYS A 25 57.71 -32.72 6.20
N GLY A 26 58.19 -32.24 5.05
CA GLY A 26 57.35 -31.91 3.89
C GLY A 26 56.66 -30.54 3.93
N ARG A 27 56.95 -29.69 4.92
CA ARG A 27 56.42 -28.33 5.04
C ARG A 27 57.55 -27.29 5.08
N HIS A 28 57.18 -26.03 4.91
CA HIS A 28 58.02 -24.84 5.14
C HIS A 28 57.30 -23.90 6.11
N TRP A 29 58.06 -22.97 6.70
CA TRP A 29 57.49 -21.93 7.54
C TRP A 29 56.70 -20.92 6.68
N ALA A 30 55.49 -20.57 7.11
CA ALA A 30 54.63 -19.59 6.43
C ALA A 30 55.20 -18.15 6.47
N TYR A 31 56.10 -17.86 7.42
CA TYR A 31 56.66 -16.53 7.66
C TYR A 31 58.18 -16.51 7.46
N THR A 32 58.69 -15.34 7.05
CA THR A 32 60.13 -15.04 7.02
C THR A 32 60.67 -14.88 8.43
N GLN A 33 62.00 -14.94 8.61
CA GLN A 33 62.62 -14.71 9.93
C GLN A 33 62.24 -13.34 10.50
N GLU A 34 62.30 -12.29 9.67
CA GLU A 34 61.93 -10.93 10.06
C GLU A 34 60.49 -10.85 10.58
N ASN A 35 59.54 -11.53 9.94
CA ASN A 35 58.14 -11.55 10.38
C ASN A 35 57.95 -12.36 11.66
N ILE A 36 58.71 -13.46 11.83
CA ILE A 36 58.72 -14.24 13.07
C ILE A 36 59.23 -13.37 14.24
N ASP A 37 60.32 -12.63 14.04
CA ASP A 37 60.91 -11.77 15.06
C ASP A 37 59.93 -10.64 15.47
N LYS A 38 59.25 -10.03 14.49
CA LYS A 38 58.18 -9.05 14.73
C LYS A 38 57.02 -9.65 15.56
N LEU A 39 56.56 -10.85 15.20
CA LEU A 39 55.47 -11.52 15.92
C LEU A 39 55.86 -11.97 17.32
N ILE A 40 57.12 -12.37 17.54
CA ILE A 40 57.66 -12.66 18.87
C ILE A 40 57.69 -11.37 19.72
N ALA A 41 58.18 -10.26 19.16
CA ALA A 41 58.20 -8.97 19.84
C ALA A 41 56.78 -8.47 20.21
N GLN A 42 55.78 -8.82 19.39
CA GLN A 42 54.36 -8.54 19.65
C GLN A 42 53.68 -9.57 20.56
N ASN A 43 54.41 -10.55 21.13
CA ASN A 43 53.85 -11.62 21.96
C ASN A 43 52.74 -12.43 21.26
N LYS A 44 52.86 -12.61 19.92
CA LYS A 44 51.92 -13.34 19.05
C LYS A 44 52.39 -14.74 18.67
N ILE A 45 53.60 -15.13 19.06
CA ILE A 45 54.10 -16.50 18.89
C ILE A 45 54.46 -17.04 20.27
N GLU A 46 54.18 -18.32 20.51
CA GLU A 46 54.63 -19.06 21.68
C GLU A 46 55.19 -20.42 21.28
N LEU A 47 55.98 -21.04 22.16
CA LEU A 47 56.37 -22.44 22.02
C LEU A 47 55.45 -23.29 22.89
N THR A 48 54.87 -24.34 22.32
CA THR A 48 54.12 -25.35 23.10
C THR A 48 55.06 -26.09 24.05
N SER A 49 54.51 -26.89 24.98
CA SER A 49 55.28 -27.73 25.90
C SER A 49 56.29 -28.64 25.19
N ASN A 50 56.00 -29.06 23.95
CA ASN A 50 56.87 -29.90 23.13
C ASN A 50 57.84 -29.09 22.24
N GLY A 51 57.90 -27.76 22.41
CA GLY A 51 58.81 -26.87 21.69
C GLY A 51 58.36 -26.49 20.27
N THR A 52 57.10 -26.77 19.90
CA THR A 52 56.56 -26.40 18.57
C THR A 52 56.06 -24.96 18.58
N PRO A 53 56.49 -24.10 17.64
CA PRO A 53 55.93 -22.75 17.49
C PRO A 53 54.45 -22.76 17.15
N SER A 54 53.66 -21.95 17.86
CA SER A 54 52.23 -21.71 17.61
C SER A 54 51.94 -20.21 17.58
N ILE A 55 50.95 -19.79 16.80
CA ILE A 55 50.44 -18.42 16.84
C ILE A 55 49.45 -18.30 17.99
N ARG A 56 49.62 -17.27 18.81
CA ARG A 56 48.65 -16.90 19.83
C ARG A 56 47.59 -15.99 19.21
N HIS A 57 46.34 -16.41 19.29
CA HIS A 57 45.19 -15.63 18.86
C HIS A 57 44.53 -15.00 20.09
N TYR A 58 44.55 -13.67 20.18
CA TYR A 58 43.82 -12.94 21.20
C TYR A 58 42.37 -12.74 20.76
N LEU A 59 41.41 -12.88 21.68
CA LEU A 59 39.99 -12.75 21.37
C LEU A 59 39.67 -11.36 20.78
N GLU A 60 40.30 -10.32 21.31
CA GLU A 60 40.19 -8.93 20.84
C GLU A 60 40.69 -8.71 19.40
N ASP A 61 41.64 -9.53 18.94
CA ASP A 61 42.22 -9.45 17.60
C ASP A 61 41.47 -10.34 16.58
N THR A 62 40.53 -11.17 17.05
CA THR A 62 39.89 -12.21 16.23
C THR A 62 38.49 -11.79 15.81
N LYS A 63 38.27 -11.55 14.52
CA LYS A 63 36.95 -11.21 13.94
C LYS A 63 35.94 -12.37 13.91
N GLY A 64 36.29 -13.51 14.50
CA GLY A 64 35.52 -14.76 14.43
C GLY A 64 35.62 -15.46 13.07
N ALA A 65 34.85 -16.55 12.92
CA ALA A 65 34.71 -17.25 11.65
C ALA A 65 33.65 -16.57 10.77
N ALA A 66 33.92 -16.48 9.47
CA ALA A 66 32.92 -16.02 8.52
C ALA A 66 31.70 -16.96 8.51
N VAL A 67 30.51 -16.38 8.46
CA VAL A 67 29.25 -17.12 8.34
C VAL A 67 29.27 -17.97 7.07
N GLN A 68 28.97 -19.26 7.21
CA GLN A 68 28.96 -20.22 6.11
C GLN A 68 27.60 -20.20 5.37
N SER A 69 27.44 -21.03 4.33
CA SER A 69 26.18 -21.14 3.57
C SER A 69 25.15 -22.12 4.17
N ILE A 70 25.53 -22.88 5.21
CA ILE A 70 24.65 -23.83 5.90
C ILE A 70 24.42 -23.33 7.32
N TRP A 71 23.16 -22.97 7.64
CA TRP A 71 22.76 -22.47 8.95
C TRP A 71 21.91 -23.50 9.67
N THR A 72 22.50 -24.22 10.61
CA THR A 72 21.80 -25.20 11.46
C THR A 72 21.39 -24.62 12.82
N ASP A 73 21.84 -23.41 13.12
CA ASP A 73 21.62 -22.71 14.38
C ASP A 73 20.36 -21.83 14.38
N VAL A 74 19.76 -21.60 13.21
CA VAL A 74 18.50 -20.86 13.07
C VAL A 74 17.33 -21.83 13.20
N ILE A 75 16.67 -21.80 14.36
CA ILE A 75 15.60 -22.73 14.69
C ILE A 75 14.31 -22.32 13.96
N PRO A 76 13.59 -23.27 13.32
CA PRO A 76 12.28 -23.01 12.74
C PRO A 76 11.26 -22.52 13.78
N LEU A 77 10.27 -21.77 13.30
CA LEU A 77 9.28 -21.17 14.18
C LEU A 77 8.39 -22.22 14.87
N ASN A 78 8.41 -22.25 16.20
CA ASN A 78 7.56 -23.13 16.98
C ASN A 78 6.13 -22.55 17.18
N PRO A 79 5.13 -23.36 17.57
CA PRO A 79 3.74 -22.90 17.74
C PRO A 79 3.50 -21.85 18.84
N VAL A 80 4.38 -21.78 19.84
CA VAL A 80 4.24 -20.88 21.01
C VAL A 80 5.17 -19.67 20.94
N ALA A 81 5.85 -19.47 19.81
CA ALA A 81 6.79 -18.38 19.62
C ALA A 81 6.06 -17.04 19.67
N THR A 82 6.64 -16.08 20.39
CA THR A 82 6.07 -14.74 20.58
C THR A 82 5.95 -13.95 19.27
N GLU A 83 6.86 -14.18 18.32
CA GLU A 83 6.83 -13.54 17.00
C GLU A 83 5.77 -14.14 16.06
N ARG A 84 5.09 -15.24 16.43
CA ARG A 84 4.15 -15.96 15.58
C ARG A 84 2.87 -15.15 15.36
N THR A 85 2.52 -14.91 14.11
CA THR A 85 1.29 -14.19 13.74
C THR A 85 0.11 -15.11 13.40
N GLY A 86 0.36 -16.42 13.34
CA GLY A 86 -0.62 -17.41 12.87
C GLY A 86 -0.58 -17.64 11.35
N TYR A 87 0.35 -17.00 10.63
CA TYR A 87 0.58 -17.28 9.21
C TYR A 87 1.42 -18.57 9.04
N ASP A 88 0.90 -19.54 8.30
CA ASP A 88 1.42 -20.91 8.27
C ASP A 88 2.89 -21.03 7.88
N THR A 89 3.33 -20.25 6.88
CA THR A 89 4.67 -20.35 6.29
C THR A 89 5.63 -19.26 6.78
N GLN A 90 5.30 -18.62 7.91
CA GLN A 90 6.11 -17.56 8.53
C GLN A 90 7.57 -18.01 8.73
N LYS A 91 8.49 -17.16 8.31
CA LYS A 91 9.93 -17.31 8.56
C LYS A 91 10.32 -16.67 9.91
N PRO A 92 11.27 -17.26 10.65
CA PRO A 92 11.71 -16.72 11.94
C PRO A 92 12.52 -15.43 11.75
N GLU A 93 12.32 -14.44 12.61
CA GLU A 93 13.01 -13.14 12.53
C GLU A 93 14.54 -13.26 12.50
N ALA A 94 15.10 -14.18 13.29
CA ALA A 94 16.55 -14.40 13.36
C ALA A 94 17.19 -14.77 12.00
N LEU A 95 16.43 -15.47 11.13
CA LEU A 95 16.88 -15.78 9.78
C LEU A 95 17.03 -14.51 8.94
N LEU A 96 15.97 -13.69 8.93
CA LEU A 96 15.93 -12.47 8.13
C LEU A 96 16.89 -11.42 8.68
N GLU A 97 17.09 -11.37 10.00
CA GLU A 97 18.03 -10.46 10.65
C GLU A 97 19.46 -10.74 10.18
N ARG A 98 19.85 -12.02 10.13
CA ARG A 98 21.15 -12.42 9.60
C ARG A 98 21.31 -12.02 8.13
N ILE A 99 20.32 -12.33 7.29
CA ILE A 99 20.36 -12.01 5.86
C ILE A 99 20.51 -10.50 5.64
N ILE A 100 19.69 -9.69 6.32
CA ILE A 100 19.68 -8.22 6.16
C ILE A 100 21.00 -7.63 6.67
N LYS A 101 21.50 -8.04 7.84
CA LYS A 101 22.79 -7.55 8.39
C LYS A 101 23.98 -7.90 7.49
N CYS A 102 23.96 -9.07 6.85
CA CYS A 102 25.03 -9.48 5.94
C CYS A 102 24.97 -8.83 4.56
N SER A 103 23.81 -8.27 4.17
CA SER A 103 23.57 -7.82 2.78
C SER A 103 23.25 -6.33 2.66
N SER A 104 23.17 -5.59 3.78
CA SER A 104 22.78 -4.17 3.79
C SER A 104 23.32 -3.42 5.00
N ASN A 105 23.49 -2.12 4.85
CA ASN A 105 23.78 -1.18 5.91
C ASN A 105 22.52 -0.51 6.45
N GLU A 106 22.65 0.19 7.57
CA GLU A 106 21.57 1.01 8.12
C GLU A 106 21.18 2.12 7.13
N GLY A 107 19.88 2.37 6.97
CA GLY A 107 19.35 3.31 5.97
C GLY A 107 19.19 2.75 4.55
N ASP A 108 19.77 1.58 4.24
CA ASP A 108 19.56 0.92 2.96
C ASP A 108 18.10 0.49 2.76
N PHE A 109 17.75 0.16 1.51
CA PHE A 109 16.41 -0.22 1.11
C PHE A 109 16.29 -1.73 0.87
N VAL A 110 15.36 -2.38 1.57
CA VAL A 110 15.08 -3.82 1.49
C VAL A 110 13.76 -4.06 0.78
N ALA A 111 13.74 -4.93 -0.24
CA ALA A 111 12.53 -5.28 -0.98
C ALA A 111 12.17 -6.75 -0.79
N ASP A 112 10.90 -7.04 -0.50
CA ASP A 112 10.36 -8.40 -0.42
C ASP A 112 9.03 -8.51 -1.17
N PHE A 113 9.05 -9.08 -2.37
CA PHE A 113 7.86 -9.19 -3.21
C PHE A 113 6.98 -10.41 -2.89
N PHE A 114 7.34 -11.18 -1.87
CA PHE A 114 6.60 -12.35 -1.36
C PHE A 114 6.51 -12.29 0.16
N SER A 115 6.14 -11.11 0.66
CA SER A 115 6.28 -10.74 2.07
C SER A 115 5.49 -11.65 3.02
N GLY A 116 4.37 -12.25 2.58
CA GLY A 116 3.58 -13.20 3.35
C GLY A 116 3.15 -12.63 4.70
N SER A 117 3.80 -13.09 5.77
CA SER A 117 3.59 -12.60 7.14
C SER A 117 4.29 -11.27 7.48
N GLY A 118 5.09 -10.73 6.57
CA GLY A 118 5.79 -9.46 6.73
C GLY A 118 7.07 -9.53 7.58
N THR A 119 7.65 -10.72 7.80
CA THR A 119 8.83 -10.87 8.66
C THR A 119 9.99 -10.02 8.16
N THR A 120 10.26 -10.03 6.85
CA THR A 120 11.35 -9.25 6.24
C THR A 120 11.18 -7.76 6.50
N LEU A 121 9.96 -7.23 6.35
CA LEU A 121 9.66 -5.81 6.53
C LEU A 121 9.82 -5.40 8.00
N ALA A 122 9.28 -6.21 8.92
CA ALA A 122 9.38 -5.94 10.37
C ALA A 122 10.84 -5.98 10.85
N VAL A 123 11.64 -6.93 10.36
CA VAL A 123 13.07 -7.00 10.69
C VAL A 123 13.85 -5.86 10.05
N ALA A 124 13.57 -5.50 8.80
CA ALA A 124 14.17 -4.33 8.16
C ALA A 124 13.89 -3.04 8.95
N GLU A 125 12.64 -2.84 9.39
CA GLU A 125 12.23 -1.71 10.24
C GLU A 125 13.02 -1.68 11.56
N LYS A 126 13.08 -2.81 12.29
CA LYS A 126 13.83 -2.95 13.55
C LYS A 126 15.33 -2.66 13.38
N LEU A 127 15.87 -2.97 12.20
CA LEU A 127 17.25 -2.70 11.84
C LEU A 127 17.43 -1.30 11.22
N ASN A 128 16.46 -0.40 11.25
CA ASN A 128 16.55 0.94 10.64
C ASN A 128 16.88 0.93 9.13
N ARG A 129 16.34 -0.05 8.39
CA ARG A 129 16.34 -0.05 6.92
C ARG A 129 15.00 0.46 6.43
N ARG A 130 15.00 1.10 5.26
CA ARG A 130 13.77 1.37 4.51
C ARG A 130 13.30 0.07 3.86
N TRP A 131 12.02 -0.07 3.59
CA TRP A 131 11.50 -1.30 2.99
C TRP A 131 10.34 -1.08 2.04
N ILE A 132 10.14 -2.06 1.16
CA ILE A 132 8.92 -2.25 0.37
C ILE A 132 8.57 -3.73 0.35
N GLY A 133 7.28 -4.02 0.52
CA GLY A 133 6.76 -5.37 0.46
C GLY A 133 5.65 -5.47 -0.57
N CYS A 134 5.59 -6.59 -1.28
CA CYS A 134 4.40 -6.99 -2.03
C CYS A 134 3.86 -8.30 -1.47
N GLU A 135 2.54 -8.46 -1.56
CA GLU A 135 1.83 -9.68 -1.26
C GLU A 135 0.54 -9.70 -2.06
N LEU A 136 0.20 -10.86 -2.62
CA LEU A 136 -0.99 -11.04 -3.45
C LEU A 136 -2.23 -11.30 -2.58
N GLY A 137 -2.06 -12.06 -1.49
CA GLY A 137 -3.14 -12.46 -0.61
C GLY A 137 -3.55 -11.34 0.36
N LYS A 138 -4.84 -10.98 0.36
CA LYS A 138 -5.40 -10.04 1.35
C LYS A 138 -5.07 -10.44 2.79
N VAL A 139 -5.08 -11.74 3.10
CA VAL A 139 -4.71 -12.25 4.43
C VAL A 139 -3.27 -11.90 4.81
N GLY A 140 -2.31 -12.08 3.89
CA GLY A 140 -0.92 -11.75 4.15
C GLY A 140 -0.70 -10.25 4.35
N ILE A 141 -1.36 -9.41 3.54
CA ILE A 141 -1.35 -7.94 3.73
C ILE A 141 -1.89 -7.56 5.11
N GLN A 142 -3.02 -8.13 5.55
CA GLN A 142 -3.59 -7.81 6.86
C GLN A 142 -2.70 -8.28 8.02
N VAL A 143 -2.10 -9.48 7.91
CA VAL A 143 -1.14 -9.99 8.90
C VAL A 143 0.10 -9.11 8.98
N THR A 144 0.67 -8.75 7.83
CA THR A 144 1.84 -7.88 7.72
C THR A 144 1.57 -6.51 8.32
N ARG A 145 0.42 -5.90 7.97
CA ARG A 145 -0.04 -4.63 8.54
C ARG A 145 -0.15 -4.72 10.06
N ALA A 146 -0.87 -5.70 10.57
CA ALA A 146 -1.06 -5.87 12.02
C ALA A 146 0.28 -5.98 12.75
N ARG A 147 1.20 -6.79 12.21
CA ARG A 147 2.56 -6.93 12.73
C ARG A 147 3.31 -5.59 12.76
N LEU A 148 3.33 -4.84 11.66
CA LEU A 148 4.05 -3.57 11.57
C LEU A 148 3.49 -2.52 12.54
N VAL A 149 2.16 -2.47 12.70
CA VAL A 149 1.51 -1.60 13.67
C VAL A 149 1.83 -2.01 15.11
N GLU A 150 1.75 -3.30 15.43
CA GLU A 150 2.08 -3.82 16.77
C GLU A 150 3.56 -3.67 17.13
N SER A 151 4.43 -3.60 16.14
CA SER A 151 5.86 -3.33 16.33
C SER A 151 6.22 -1.84 16.23
N GLU A 152 5.22 -0.96 16.23
CA GLU A 152 5.37 0.50 16.22
C GLU A 152 6.24 1.01 15.08
N ALA A 153 6.11 0.37 13.90
CA ALA A 153 6.81 0.79 12.70
C ALA A 153 6.52 2.27 12.36
N LYS A 154 7.49 2.93 11.75
CA LYS A 154 7.33 4.28 11.19
C LYS A 154 6.15 4.32 10.21
N PRO A 155 5.53 5.50 9.99
CA PRO A 155 4.47 5.69 9.01
C PRO A 155 4.77 5.03 7.66
N PHE A 156 3.81 4.24 7.16
CA PHE A 156 3.94 3.48 5.91
C PHE A 156 2.64 3.54 5.09
N LEU A 157 2.72 3.07 3.85
CA LEU A 157 1.60 3.05 2.92
C LEU A 157 1.23 1.63 2.54
N ILE A 158 -0.07 1.39 2.41
CA ILE A 158 -0.62 0.18 1.83
C ILE A 158 -1.34 0.59 0.55
N GLU A 159 -0.72 0.27 -0.58
CA GLU A 159 -1.30 0.52 -1.89
C GLU A 159 -1.88 -0.77 -2.45
N ASN A 160 -3.12 -0.67 -2.94
CA ASN A 160 -3.71 -1.70 -3.77
C ASN A 160 -3.52 -1.30 -5.23
N ILE A 161 -2.53 -1.88 -5.90
CA ILE A 161 -2.21 -1.56 -7.31
C ILE A 161 -3.23 -2.19 -8.29
N GLY A 162 -4.29 -2.81 -7.76
CA GLY A 162 -5.34 -3.46 -8.53
C GLY A 162 -4.98 -4.90 -8.91
N ASN A 163 -5.99 -5.64 -9.37
CA ASN A 163 -5.77 -7.02 -9.84
C ASN A 163 -4.88 -7.00 -11.09
N TYR A 164 -3.83 -7.85 -11.11
CA TYR A 164 -2.98 -8.19 -12.27
C TYR A 164 -3.77 -8.50 -13.56
N GLN A 165 -5.07 -8.77 -13.43
CA GLN A 165 -6.03 -8.89 -14.53
C GLN A 165 -6.07 -7.64 -15.43
N ARG A 166 -5.77 -6.43 -14.92
CA ARG A 166 -5.57 -5.21 -15.73
C ARG A 166 -4.45 -5.41 -16.76
N GLU A 167 -3.30 -5.90 -16.31
CA GLU A 167 -2.11 -6.13 -17.14
C GLU A 167 -2.30 -7.28 -18.14
N MET A 168 -3.05 -8.32 -17.76
CA MET A 168 -3.43 -9.40 -18.69
C MET A 168 -4.23 -8.92 -19.91
N ILE A 169 -5.05 -7.88 -19.79
CA ILE A 169 -5.79 -7.30 -20.92
C ILE A 169 -4.81 -6.64 -21.91
N TYR A 170 -3.79 -5.96 -21.40
CA TYR A 170 -2.75 -5.35 -22.22
C TYR A 170 -1.86 -6.40 -22.90
N LEU A 171 -1.40 -7.41 -22.15
CA LEU A 171 -0.52 -8.47 -22.66
C LEU A 171 -1.19 -9.35 -23.73
N THR A 172 -2.53 -9.43 -23.71
CA THR A 172 -3.30 -10.21 -24.71
C THR A 172 -3.78 -9.37 -25.89
N GLY A 173 -3.54 -8.05 -25.91
CA GLY A 173 -4.01 -7.16 -26.98
C GLY A 173 -5.55 -7.12 -27.12
N GLY A 174 -6.27 -7.59 -26.11
CA GLY A 174 -7.74 -7.60 -26.07
C GLY A 174 -8.28 -6.17 -26.05
N ARG A 175 -9.16 -5.87 -26.99
CA ARG A 175 -9.59 -4.52 -27.36
C ARG A 175 -10.21 -3.81 -26.14
N ILE A 176 -9.53 -2.82 -25.57
CA ILE A 176 -10.06 -1.95 -24.48
C ILE A 176 -11.51 -1.53 -24.76
N TYR A 177 -11.80 -1.24 -26.03
CA TYR A 177 -13.14 -0.93 -26.52
C TYR A 177 -14.20 -2.01 -26.23
N GLU A 178 -13.89 -3.30 -26.45
CA GLU A 178 -14.81 -4.41 -26.19
C GLU A 178 -15.09 -4.54 -24.70
N MET A 179 -14.06 -4.39 -23.85
CA MET A 179 -14.21 -4.39 -22.40
C MET A 179 -15.10 -3.23 -21.95
N GLN A 180 -14.84 -2.02 -22.44
CA GLN A 180 -15.68 -0.86 -22.11
C GLN A 180 -17.13 -1.09 -22.53
N ASN A 181 -17.38 -1.68 -23.70
CA ASN A 181 -18.73 -2.02 -24.16
C ASN A 181 -19.39 -3.07 -23.27
N LEU A 182 -18.63 -4.08 -22.83
CA LEU A 182 -19.14 -5.10 -21.92
C LEU A 182 -19.50 -4.50 -20.55
N ILE A 183 -18.67 -3.58 -20.03
CA ILE A 183 -18.94 -2.86 -18.78
C ILE A 183 -20.18 -1.96 -18.92
N LEU A 184 -20.32 -1.26 -20.05
CA LEU A 184 -21.53 -0.49 -20.36
C LEU A 184 -22.77 -1.39 -20.33
N LYS A 185 -22.72 -2.55 -21.00
CA LYS A 185 -23.83 -3.50 -20.99
C LYS A 185 -24.12 -4.05 -19.58
N LEU A 186 -23.10 -4.40 -18.80
CA LEU A 186 -23.25 -4.85 -17.41
C LEU A 186 -23.85 -3.76 -16.51
N TYR A 187 -23.60 -2.49 -16.80
CA TYR A 187 -24.26 -1.35 -16.13
C TYR A 187 -25.70 -1.09 -16.62
N GLY A 188 -26.11 -1.74 -17.71
CA GLY A 188 -27.41 -1.53 -18.37
C GLY A 188 -27.41 -0.33 -19.34
N ALA A 189 -26.24 0.13 -19.79
CA ALA A 189 -26.10 1.14 -20.82
C ALA A 189 -25.89 0.49 -22.20
N THR A 190 -26.51 1.05 -23.23
CA THR A 190 -26.27 0.66 -24.63
C THR A 190 -25.04 1.40 -25.14
N PRO A 191 -23.98 0.69 -25.61
CA PRO A 191 -22.80 1.32 -26.17
C PRO A 191 -23.13 2.20 -27.39
N ARG A 192 -22.41 3.32 -27.55
CA ARG A 192 -22.54 4.19 -28.71
C ARG A 192 -21.51 3.83 -29.77
N ASP A 193 -21.95 3.75 -31.02
CA ASP A 193 -21.05 3.53 -32.15
C ASP A 193 -20.06 4.70 -32.30
N LYS A 194 -18.78 4.38 -32.52
CA LYS A 194 -17.66 5.30 -32.85
C LYS A 194 -17.10 6.16 -31.72
N MET A 195 -17.58 6.05 -30.48
CA MET A 195 -16.97 6.73 -29.31
C MET A 195 -16.60 5.71 -28.22
N SER A 196 -15.30 5.48 -28.05
CA SER A 196 -14.80 4.46 -27.11
C SER A 196 -15.20 4.77 -25.67
N GLY A 197 -15.96 3.85 -25.07
CA GLY A 197 -16.36 3.92 -23.67
C GLY A 197 -17.56 4.81 -23.36
N LEU A 198 -18.27 5.33 -24.36
CA LEU A 198 -19.54 6.04 -24.15
C LEU A 198 -20.74 5.14 -24.43
N GLY A 199 -21.73 5.20 -23.55
CA GLY A 199 -23.01 4.53 -23.68
C GLY A 199 -24.16 5.42 -23.23
N VAL A 200 -25.39 4.99 -23.52
CA VAL A 200 -26.61 5.68 -23.10
C VAL A 200 -27.45 4.73 -22.26
N ARG A 201 -27.97 5.22 -21.14
CA ARG A 201 -28.86 4.45 -20.26
C ARG A 201 -30.14 5.24 -20.02
N LYS A 202 -31.28 4.55 -20.08
CA LYS A 202 -32.57 5.07 -19.62
C LYS A 202 -32.74 4.67 -18.16
N ALA A 203 -32.50 5.60 -17.25
CA ALA A 203 -32.69 5.36 -15.83
C ALA A 203 -34.11 5.76 -15.41
N VAL A 204 -34.80 4.87 -14.71
CA VAL A 204 -36.03 5.22 -14.00
C VAL A 204 -35.63 5.84 -12.68
N ASP A 205 -36.06 7.08 -12.43
CA ASP A 205 -35.78 7.78 -11.18
C ASP A 205 -36.71 7.20 -10.09
N THR A 206 -36.39 6.00 -9.59
CA THR A 206 -37.07 5.45 -8.41
C THR A 206 -36.51 6.14 -7.17
N PRO A 207 -37.32 6.84 -6.37
CA PRO A 207 -36.87 7.35 -5.09
C PRO A 207 -36.41 6.17 -4.23
N LEU A 208 -35.13 6.16 -3.86
CA LEU A 208 -34.60 5.21 -2.88
C LEU A 208 -35.44 5.32 -1.61
N THR A 209 -36.00 4.19 -1.16
CA THR A 209 -36.71 4.11 0.12
C THR A 209 -35.87 3.29 1.10
N PRO A 210 -35.40 3.90 2.20
CA PRO A 210 -35.50 5.32 2.57
C PRO A 210 -34.51 6.21 1.80
N PRO A 211 -34.81 7.51 1.63
CA PRO A 211 -33.91 8.45 0.98
C PRO A 211 -32.61 8.61 1.80
N PRO A 212 -31.43 8.71 1.15
CA PRO A 212 -30.19 9.03 1.84
C PRO A 212 -30.32 10.39 2.55
N LEU A 213 -29.76 10.48 3.76
CA LEU A 213 -29.85 11.62 4.69
C LEU A 213 -29.31 12.99 4.18
N TYR A 214 -28.94 13.13 2.90
CA TYR A 214 -28.26 14.31 2.34
C TYR A 214 -28.79 14.79 0.98
N GLN A 215 -29.93 14.28 0.47
CA GLN A 215 -30.51 14.75 -0.80
C GLN A 215 -31.19 16.13 -0.68
N GLU A 216 -30.53 17.13 -0.08
CA GLU A 216 -30.87 18.52 -0.35
C GLU A 216 -30.02 18.98 -1.54
N GLY A 217 -30.60 18.99 -2.74
CA GLY A 217 -30.01 19.65 -3.92
C GLY A 217 -29.71 18.79 -5.15
N LEU A 218 -30.20 17.54 -5.22
CA LEU A 218 -30.20 16.79 -6.48
C LEU A 218 -31.40 17.23 -7.32
N GLY A 219 -31.15 17.65 -8.56
CA GLY A 219 -32.18 18.04 -9.51
C GLY A 219 -33.11 16.85 -9.77
N VAL A 220 -34.31 16.91 -9.20
CA VAL A 220 -35.40 16.01 -9.57
C VAL A 220 -35.68 16.25 -11.05
N CYS A 221 -35.66 15.19 -11.87
CA CYS A 221 -36.10 15.30 -13.26
C CYS A 221 -37.59 15.64 -13.26
N GLU A 222 -37.94 16.91 -13.46
CA GLU A 222 -39.34 17.31 -13.61
C GLU A 222 -39.93 16.69 -14.88
N GLY A 223 -40.88 15.76 -14.69
CA GLY A 223 -41.76 15.26 -15.73
C GLY A 223 -41.31 13.93 -16.37
N LYS A 224 -42.10 12.89 -16.10
CA LYS A 224 -42.14 11.56 -16.77
C LYS A 224 -41.04 10.54 -16.44
N GLY A 225 -40.46 10.57 -15.24
CA GLY A 225 -39.92 9.36 -14.57
C GLY A 225 -38.83 8.54 -15.27
N VAL A 226 -38.27 9.03 -16.38
CA VAL A 226 -37.16 8.38 -17.11
C VAL A 226 -36.15 9.46 -17.49
N CYS A 227 -34.94 9.38 -16.93
CA CYS A 227 -33.81 10.23 -17.28
C CYS A 227 -32.90 9.48 -18.26
N GLU A 228 -32.56 10.13 -19.39
CA GLU A 228 -31.49 9.63 -20.26
C GLU A 228 -30.15 10.10 -19.69
N GLU A 229 -29.31 9.13 -19.32
CA GLU A 229 -27.98 9.32 -18.76
C GLU A 229 -26.92 9.03 -19.83
N LEU A 230 -25.92 9.89 -19.94
CA LEU A 230 -24.68 9.56 -20.65
C LEU A 230 -23.79 8.78 -19.69
N VAL A 231 -23.28 7.63 -20.12
CA VAL A 231 -22.40 6.78 -19.31
C VAL A 231 -21.03 6.73 -19.96
N TYR A 232 -19.98 6.99 -19.18
CA TYR A 232 -18.59 6.88 -19.60
C TYR A 232 -17.86 5.80 -18.79
N VAL A 233 -17.12 4.93 -19.47
CA VAL A 233 -16.22 3.94 -18.85
C VAL A 233 -14.78 4.40 -18.98
N GLY A 234 -14.13 4.66 -17.84
CA GLY A 234 -12.73 5.02 -17.74
C GLY A 234 -11.80 3.93 -18.26
N TYR A 235 -10.57 4.32 -18.57
CA TYR A 235 -9.52 3.39 -18.94
C TYR A 235 -8.96 2.68 -17.70
N PRO A 236 -8.54 1.41 -17.79
CA PRO A 236 -8.03 0.66 -16.63
C PRO A 236 -6.59 1.01 -16.24
N ASP A 237 -5.82 1.67 -17.10
CA ASP A 237 -4.41 2.05 -16.89
C ASP A 237 -4.21 3.45 -16.30
N ARG A 238 -5.27 4.25 -16.19
CA ARG A 238 -5.15 5.63 -15.73
C ARG A 238 -6.37 6.07 -14.93
N PRO A 239 -6.15 6.85 -13.86
CA PRO A 239 -7.24 7.39 -13.09
C PRO A 239 -8.07 8.38 -13.91
N VAL A 240 -9.38 8.42 -13.65
CA VAL A 240 -10.24 9.48 -14.16
C VAL A 240 -9.95 10.77 -13.40
N THR A 241 -9.60 11.82 -14.13
CA THR A 241 -9.33 13.16 -13.56
C THR A 241 -10.63 13.97 -13.46
N ALA A 242 -10.73 14.90 -12.50
CA ALA A 242 -11.91 15.76 -12.44
C ALA A 242 -11.99 16.72 -13.64
N GLY A 243 -10.87 16.94 -14.35
CA GLY A 243 -10.84 17.72 -15.59
C GLY A 243 -11.48 16.95 -16.73
N LYS A 244 -11.25 15.63 -16.78
CA LYS A 244 -11.94 14.76 -17.73
C LYS A 244 -13.44 14.68 -17.43
N ALA A 245 -13.83 14.62 -16.15
CA ALA A 245 -15.23 14.66 -15.75
C ALA A 245 -15.92 15.96 -16.17
N GLU A 246 -15.26 17.10 -15.98
CA GLU A 246 -15.72 18.41 -16.47
C GLU A 246 -15.88 18.43 -18.00
N GLU A 247 -14.85 18.01 -18.74
CA GLU A 247 -14.87 17.94 -20.21
C GLU A 247 -16.06 17.11 -20.72
N LEU A 248 -16.24 15.91 -20.17
CA LEU A 248 -17.34 15.01 -20.52
C LEU A 248 -18.69 15.60 -20.16
N ALA A 249 -18.81 16.31 -19.04
CA ALA A 249 -20.07 16.90 -18.62
C ALA A 249 -20.46 18.08 -19.53
N LEU A 250 -19.49 18.92 -19.90
CA LEU A 250 -19.69 19.99 -20.88
C LEU A 250 -20.05 19.43 -22.27
N GLN A 251 -19.45 18.30 -22.66
CA GLN A 251 -19.81 17.59 -23.89
C GLN A 251 -21.24 17.03 -23.79
N ALA A 252 -21.59 16.39 -22.67
CA ALA A 252 -22.90 15.79 -22.43
C ALA A 252 -24.04 16.80 -22.58
N GLN A 253 -23.85 18.06 -22.16
CA GLN A 253 -24.85 19.13 -22.31
C GLN A 253 -25.23 19.43 -23.77
N LYS A 254 -24.33 19.19 -24.72
CA LYS A 254 -24.49 19.57 -26.13
C LYS A 254 -24.65 18.37 -27.06
N LEU A 255 -24.39 17.16 -26.55
CA LEU A 255 -24.36 15.95 -27.34
C LEU A 255 -25.76 15.65 -27.91
N ASP A 256 -25.78 15.19 -29.17
CA ASP A 256 -27.00 14.84 -29.93
C ASP A 256 -28.04 15.98 -30.06
N GLY A 257 -27.64 17.23 -29.84
CA GLY A 257 -28.48 18.42 -29.95
C GLY A 257 -29.53 18.59 -28.84
N ARG A 258 -29.85 17.52 -28.10
CA ARG A 258 -30.77 17.56 -26.94
C ARG A 258 -30.03 17.72 -25.61
N GLY A 259 -28.77 17.27 -25.55
CA GLY A 259 -28.01 17.18 -24.32
C GLY A 259 -28.54 16.10 -23.37
N TYR A 260 -27.70 15.71 -22.43
CA TYR A 260 -28.06 14.83 -21.32
C TYR A 260 -28.20 15.66 -20.05
N LYS A 261 -29.04 15.23 -19.11
CA LYS A 261 -29.15 15.87 -17.79
C LYS A 261 -28.17 15.29 -16.77
N ARG A 262 -27.68 14.07 -17.02
CA ARG A 262 -26.80 13.34 -16.12
C ARG A 262 -25.68 12.64 -16.88
N LEU A 263 -24.47 12.74 -16.34
CA LEU A 263 -23.29 12.01 -16.74
C LEU A 263 -22.91 11.04 -15.61
N VAL A 264 -22.87 9.75 -15.92
CA VAL A 264 -22.33 8.72 -15.04
C VAL A 264 -20.92 8.35 -15.52
N ILE A 265 -19.96 8.41 -14.63
CA ILE A 265 -18.57 8.02 -14.86
C ILE A 265 -18.31 6.72 -14.09
N LEU A 266 -17.96 5.66 -14.80
CA LEU A 266 -17.54 4.37 -14.27
C LEU A 266 -16.01 4.33 -14.33
N GLY A 267 -15.35 4.53 -13.18
CA GLY A 267 -13.90 4.61 -13.08
C GLY A 267 -13.31 3.34 -12.48
N TRP A 268 -12.15 2.94 -12.98
CA TRP A 268 -11.33 1.92 -12.32
C TRP A 268 -10.62 2.51 -11.12
N ASP A 269 -10.00 3.67 -11.33
CA ASP A 269 -9.42 4.55 -10.32
C ASP A 269 -9.75 6.00 -10.68
N TYR A 270 -9.51 6.90 -9.74
CA TYR A 270 -9.71 8.35 -9.90
C TYR A 270 -8.49 9.09 -9.36
N GLU A 271 -8.30 10.34 -9.78
CA GLU A 271 -7.20 11.15 -9.26
C GLU A 271 -7.35 11.34 -7.74
N TYR A 272 -6.23 11.49 -7.04
CA TYR A 272 -6.19 11.50 -5.57
C TYR A 272 -7.18 12.51 -4.92
N ASN A 273 -7.28 13.72 -5.48
CA ASN A 273 -8.20 14.77 -5.02
C ASN A 273 -9.45 14.93 -5.88
N TYR A 274 -9.87 13.87 -6.58
CA TYR A 274 -10.93 13.95 -7.57
C TYR A 274 -12.18 14.69 -7.07
N GLN A 275 -12.71 14.35 -5.90
CA GLN A 275 -13.94 14.94 -5.38
C GLN A 275 -13.81 16.45 -5.15
N GLN A 276 -12.75 16.87 -4.45
CA GLN A 276 -12.53 18.27 -4.13
C GLN A 276 -12.20 19.09 -5.39
N SER A 277 -11.38 18.52 -6.29
CA SER A 277 -11.10 19.11 -7.60
C SER A 277 -12.36 19.26 -8.44
N LEU A 278 -13.25 18.26 -8.41
CA LEU A 278 -14.53 18.30 -9.11
C LEU A 278 -15.45 19.36 -8.52
N GLU A 279 -15.59 19.43 -7.20
CA GLU A 279 -16.39 20.46 -6.52
C GLU A 279 -15.87 21.88 -6.82
N ALA A 280 -14.55 22.08 -6.79
CA ALA A 280 -13.92 23.35 -7.14
C ALA A 280 -14.19 23.74 -8.60
N ARG A 281 -14.08 22.79 -9.53
CA ARG A 281 -14.41 22.98 -10.95
C ARG A 281 -15.89 23.30 -11.17
N LYS A 282 -16.80 22.54 -10.54
CA LYS A 282 -18.25 22.82 -10.58
C LYS A 282 -18.57 24.22 -10.05
N LYS A 283 -17.94 24.63 -8.94
CA LYS A 283 -18.08 25.98 -8.38
C LYS A 283 -17.55 27.07 -9.31
N ALA A 284 -16.46 26.81 -10.03
CA ALA A 284 -15.90 27.74 -11.01
C ALA A 284 -16.79 27.90 -12.25
N LEU A 285 -17.47 26.83 -12.66
CA LEU A 285 -18.42 26.84 -13.78
C LEU A 285 -19.75 27.51 -13.42
N LYS A 286 -20.16 27.49 -12.14
CA LYS A 286 -21.43 28.04 -11.65
C LYS A 286 -22.61 27.53 -12.52
N ASP A 287 -23.36 28.45 -13.12
CA ASP A 287 -24.56 28.18 -13.91
C ASP A 287 -24.26 27.63 -15.31
N LYS A 288 -22.97 27.50 -15.70
CA LYS A 288 -22.58 26.95 -17.02
C LYS A 288 -22.65 25.43 -17.09
N LEU A 289 -22.87 24.76 -15.95
CA LEU A 289 -22.97 23.31 -15.85
C LEU A 289 -24.35 22.91 -15.33
N GLU A 290 -25.22 22.53 -16.26
CA GLU A 290 -26.55 21.96 -16.02
C GLU A 290 -26.54 20.43 -15.90
N VAL A 291 -25.44 19.76 -16.27
CA VAL A 291 -25.29 18.31 -16.17
C VAL A 291 -24.89 17.90 -14.77
N GLU A 292 -25.67 17.00 -14.19
CA GLU A 292 -25.34 16.29 -12.97
C GLU A 292 -24.22 15.26 -13.24
N ILE A 293 -23.16 15.26 -12.43
CA ILE A 293 -22.04 14.31 -12.56
C ILE A 293 -22.12 13.31 -11.41
N ILE A 294 -22.22 12.02 -11.74
CA ILE A 294 -22.19 10.90 -10.80
C ILE A 294 -20.95 10.06 -11.10
N SER A 295 -20.14 9.78 -10.09
CA SER A 295 -18.91 8.98 -10.23
C SER A 295 -19.06 7.69 -9.43
N ARG A 296 -18.83 6.55 -10.09
CA ARG A 296 -18.94 5.21 -9.50
C ARG A 296 -17.67 4.41 -9.75
N ASP A 297 -17.36 3.52 -8.82
CA ASP A 297 -16.25 2.61 -8.93
C ASP A 297 -16.69 1.33 -9.67
N ILE A 298 -15.86 0.91 -10.61
CA ILE A 298 -15.98 -0.40 -11.25
C ILE A 298 -15.49 -1.43 -10.23
N PRO A 299 -16.31 -2.43 -9.87
CA PRO A 299 -15.97 -3.31 -8.77
C PRO A 299 -14.78 -4.23 -9.14
N PRO A 300 -13.84 -4.53 -8.23
CA PRO A 300 -12.63 -5.29 -8.57
C PRO A 300 -12.87 -6.72 -9.06
N ASP A 301 -14.01 -7.31 -8.69
CA ASP A 301 -14.47 -8.63 -9.12
C ASP A 301 -15.14 -8.60 -10.51
N ILE A 302 -15.23 -7.41 -11.16
CA ILE A 302 -15.77 -7.26 -12.52
C ILE A 302 -15.12 -8.25 -13.49
N TYR A 303 -13.84 -8.53 -13.33
CA TYR A 303 -13.10 -9.46 -14.17
C TYR A 303 -13.61 -10.90 -14.12
N ASP A 304 -14.11 -11.35 -12.98
CA ASP A 304 -14.70 -12.69 -12.87
C ASP A 304 -16.03 -12.75 -13.62
N TYR A 305 -16.74 -11.62 -13.72
CA TYR A 305 -17.91 -11.48 -14.59
C TYR A 305 -17.51 -11.36 -16.07
N LEU A 306 -16.49 -10.57 -16.41
CA LEU A 306 -15.99 -10.41 -17.79
C LEU A 306 -15.56 -11.76 -18.39
N LYS A 307 -14.97 -12.67 -17.60
CA LYS A 307 -14.61 -14.02 -18.05
C LYS A 307 -15.82 -14.92 -18.37
N LYS A 308 -16.95 -14.67 -17.69
CA LYS A 308 -18.18 -15.46 -17.80
C LYS A 308 -19.14 -14.89 -18.84
N ALA A 309 -19.13 -13.58 -19.05
CA ALA A 309 -20.04 -12.86 -19.94
C ALA A 309 -19.65 -13.05 -21.41
N LYS A 310 -20.00 -14.21 -21.99
CA LYS A 310 -19.67 -14.56 -23.39
C LYS A 310 -20.81 -14.28 -24.36
N THR A 311 -22.05 -14.34 -23.89
CA THR A 311 -23.26 -14.11 -24.69
C THR A 311 -24.10 -12.96 -24.11
N ASP A 312 -25.02 -12.40 -24.88
CA ASP A 312 -25.92 -11.35 -24.38
C ASP A 312 -26.83 -11.86 -23.24
N GLU A 313 -27.21 -13.15 -23.25
CA GLU A 313 -27.95 -13.80 -22.15
C GLU A 313 -27.11 -13.88 -20.87
N ASP A 314 -25.81 -14.22 -20.98
CA ASP A 314 -24.90 -14.20 -19.82
C ASP A 314 -24.78 -12.79 -19.23
N ILE A 315 -24.73 -11.78 -20.09
CA ILE A 315 -24.60 -10.37 -19.68
C ILE A 315 -25.85 -9.93 -18.92
N GLU A 316 -27.03 -10.23 -19.41
CA GLU A 316 -28.29 -9.89 -18.74
C GLU A 316 -28.37 -10.52 -17.35
N ALA A 317 -28.09 -11.83 -17.25
CA ALA A 317 -28.09 -12.56 -15.99
C ALA A 317 -27.01 -12.11 -14.99
N LEU A 318 -25.92 -11.50 -15.49
CA LEU A 318 -24.85 -10.94 -14.67
C LEU A 318 -25.10 -9.48 -14.30
N SER A 319 -25.78 -8.70 -15.14
CA SER A 319 -26.06 -7.28 -14.91
C SER A 319 -26.83 -7.05 -13.61
N GLU A 320 -27.75 -7.94 -13.25
CA GLU A 320 -28.47 -7.89 -11.98
C GLU A 320 -27.60 -8.16 -10.74
N LYS A 321 -26.44 -8.80 -10.94
CA LYS A 321 -25.52 -9.20 -9.87
C LYS A 321 -24.38 -8.21 -9.69
N VAL A 322 -24.02 -7.47 -10.74
CA VAL A 322 -22.94 -6.48 -10.70
C VAL A 322 -23.46 -5.19 -10.10
N LYS A 323 -22.87 -4.77 -8.98
CA LYS A 323 -23.12 -3.45 -8.39
C LYS A 323 -21.92 -2.53 -8.61
N PHE A 324 -22.20 -1.36 -9.17
CA PHE A 324 -21.25 -0.27 -9.30
C PHE A 324 -21.45 0.66 -8.12
N TYR A 325 -20.44 0.74 -7.26
CA TYR A 325 -20.54 1.41 -5.97
C TYR A 325 -20.29 2.90 -6.11
N GLU A 326 -21.10 3.72 -5.43
CA GLU A 326 -20.79 5.14 -5.28
C GLU A 326 -19.59 5.35 -4.37
N ARG A 327 -18.71 6.27 -4.76
CA ARG A 327 -17.47 6.55 -4.03
C ARG A 327 -17.78 7.04 -2.60
N PRO A 328 -16.95 6.65 -1.61
CA PRO A 328 -17.09 7.19 -0.27
C PRO A 328 -16.84 8.70 -0.23
N TYR A 329 -17.62 9.39 0.59
CA TYR A 329 -17.49 10.83 0.80
C TYR A 329 -16.72 11.11 2.10
N LEU A 330 -15.60 11.82 1.97
CA LEU A 330 -14.79 12.31 3.09
C LEU A 330 -14.97 13.82 3.25
N LYS A 331 -15.34 14.25 4.45
CA LYS A 331 -15.40 15.66 4.82
C LYS A 331 -14.48 15.93 6.00
N MET A 332 -13.59 16.90 5.83
CA MET A 332 -12.70 17.40 6.89
C MET A 332 -13.33 18.61 7.59
N ASN A 333 -12.99 18.83 8.86
CA ASN A 333 -13.20 20.13 9.49
C ASN A 333 -12.15 21.12 9.00
N GLU A 334 -12.42 22.42 9.19
CA GLU A 334 -11.41 23.45 8.98
C GLU A 334 -10.21 23.19 9.90
N PRO A 335 -8.96 23.24 9.39
CA PRO A 335 -7.77 23.08 10.21
C PRO A 335 -7.71 24.13 11.31
N LYS A 336 -7.34 23.73 12.52
CA LYS A 336 -6.99 24.67 13.58
C LYS A 336 -5.49 24.86 13.60
N VAL A 337 -5.04 26.09 13.39
CA VAL A 337 -3.63 26.46 13.43
C VAL A 337 -3.37 27.31 14.66
N LYS A 338 -2.39 26.90 15.46
CA LYS A 338 -1.98 27.61 16.67
C LYS A 338 -0.50 27.98 16.56
N ASP A 339 -0.20 29.28 16.60
CA ASP A 339 1.18 29.76 16.63
C ASP A 339 1.90 29.32 17.91
N LEU A 340 3.13 28.84 17.75
CA LEU A 340 4.07 28.49 18.81
C LEU A 340 5.32 29.38 18.72
N LYS A 341 6.24 29.23 19.68
CA LYS A 341 7.54 29.92 19.65
C LYS A 341 8.47 29.33 18.57
N ASN A 342 9.47 30.09 18.14
CA ASN A 342 10.51 29.71 17.18
C ASN A 342 9.98 29.37 15.78
N ASP A 343 9.07 30.19 15.24
CA ASP A 343 8.48 30.02 13.90
C ASP A 343 7.84 28.64 13.68
N LYS A 344 7.23 28.08 14.72
CA LYS A 344 6.48 26.83 14.66
C LYS A 344 4.99 27.07 14.81
N VAL A 345 4.20 26.17 14.24
CA VAL A 345 2.75 26.10 14.37
C VAL A 345 2.33 24.69 14.77
N GLU A 346 1.35 24.57 15.63
CA GLU A 346 0.62 23.33 15.87
C GLU A 346 -0.61 23.32 14.95
N ILE A 347 -0.68 22.32 14.08
CA ILE A 347 -1.81 22.13 13.17
C ILE A 347 -2.63 20.96 13.67
N SER A 348 -3.91 21.18 13.94
CA SER A 348 -4.87 20.13 14.29
C SER A 348 -5.87 19.90 13.15
N LEU A 349 -5.93 18.66 12.67
CA LEU A 349 -6.87 18.21 11.65
C LEU A 349 -7.85 17.21 12.24
N SER A 350 -9.11 17.27 11.79
CA SER A 350 -10.10 16.28 12.18
C SER A 350 -11.06 15.92 11.05
N ILE A 351 -11.40 14.63 10.98
CA ILE A 351 -12.41 14.12 10.07
C ILE A 351 -13.78 14.55 10.62
N LYS A 352 -14.53 15.34 9.84
CA LYS A 352 -15.89 15.74 10.18
C LYS A 352 -16.87 14.60 9.93
N ARG A 353 -16.71 13.90 8.81
CA ARG A 353 -17.58 12.80 8.40
C ARG A 353 -16.91 11.91 7.35
N TYR A 354 -17.17 10.62 7.43
CA TYR A 354 -16.94 9.66 6.35
C TYR A 354 -18.26 8.95 6.04
N VAL A 355 -18.65 8.90 4.77
CA VAL A 355 -19.91 8.29 4.34
C VAL A 355 -19.63 7.24 3.29
N LEU A 356 -20.02 6.01 3.57
CA LEU A 356 -20.16 4.94 2.58
C LEU A 356 -21.56 5.02 1.99
N MET A 357 -21.65 5.30 0.70
CA MET A 357 -22.93 5.40 -0.02
C MET A 357 -23.51 4.00 -0.24
N ASP A 358 -22.68 3.07 -0.68
CA ASP A 358 -23.04 1.67 -0.86
C ASP A 358 -22.16 0.77 -0.01
N ILE A 359 -22.78 0.03 0.91
CA ILE A 359 -22.07 -0.97 1.71
C ILE A 359 -22.05 -2.29 0.91
N PRO A 360 -20.89 -2.88 0.63
CA PRO A 360 -20.76 -4.11 -0.15
C PRO A 360 -21.10 -5.35 0.70
N VAL A 361 -22.29 -5.35 1.32
CA VAL A 361 -22.86 -6.48 2.06
C VAL A 361 -24.09 -6.97 1.29
N SER A 362 -24.27 -8.30 1.22
CA SER A 362 -25.42 -8.91 0.54
C SER A 362 -26.73 -8.42 1.17
N GLN A 363 -27.53 -7.65 0.44
CA GLN A 363 -28.87 -7.25 0.90
C GLN A 363 -29.97 -8.24 0.49
N THR A 364 -29.59 -9.33 -0.19
CA THR A 364 -30.53 -10.33 -0.71
C THR A 364 -30.76 -11.47 0.28
N SER A 365 -29.78 -11.75 1.14
CA SER A 365 -29.91 -12.74 2.22
C SER A 365 -30.39 -12.08 3.51
N LYS A 366 -31.19 -12.80 4.30
CA LYS A 366 -31.67 -12.33 5.62
C LYS A 366 -30.49 -11.91 6.53
N LYS A 367 -29.43 -12.73 6.57
CA LYS A 367 -28.23 -12.44 7.36
C LYS A 367 -27.54 -11.15 6.91
N GLY A 368 -27.37 -10.96 5.60
CA GLY A 368 -26.71 -9.75 5.12
C GLY A 368 -27.56 -8.48 5.26
N GLN A 369 -28.89 -8.60 5.25
CA GLN A 369 -29.79 -7.50 5.65
C GLN A 369 -29.62 -7.14 7.14
N GLU A 370 -29.52 -8.14 8.02
CA GLU A 370 -29.25 -7.96 9.44
C GLU A 370 -27.87 -7.30 9.68
N ASP A 371 -26.83 -7.80 9.00
CA ASP A 371 -25.47 -7.24 9.07
C ASP A 371 -25.43 -5.79 8.58
N TYR A 372 -26.11 -5.48 7.47
CA TYR A 372 -26.23 -4.12 6.93
C TYR A 372 -26.92 -3.18 7.93
N ALA A 373 -28.07 -3.59 8.48
CA ALA A 373 -28.82 -2.78 9.45
C ALA A 373 -28.00 -2.54 10.72
N ALA A 374 -27.30 -3.55 11.22
CA ALA A 374 -26.42 -3.43 12.38
C ALA A 374 -25.28 -2.44 12.13
N LEU A 375 -24.63 -2.54 10.96
CA LEU A 375 -23.54 -1.65 10.59
C LEU A 375 -24.01 -0.20 10.43
N MET A 376 -25.14 0.03 9.74
CA MET A 376 -25.71 1.36 9.56
C MET A 376 -26.10 2.02 10.88
N LYS A 377 -26.65 1.24 11.82
CA LYS A 377 -26.98 1.74 13.16
C LYS A 377 -25.73 2.24 13.88
N ILE A 378 -24.64 1.47 13.85
CA ILE A 378 -23.38 1.83 14.53
C ILE A 378 -22.71 3.02 13.84
N ALA A 379 -22.69 3.03 12.50
CA ALA A 379 -22.06 4.09 11.71
C ALA A 379 -22.77 5.44 11.86
N LYS A 380 -24.09 5.43 12.10
CA LYS A 380 -24.87 6.66 12.36
C LYS A 380 -24.39 7.40 13.60
N ASP A 381 -24.06 6.66 14.66
CA ASP A 381 -23.61 7.22 15.94
C ASP A 381 -22.10 7.50 15.94
N ASN A 382 -21.32 6.67 15.23
CA ASN A 382 -19.87 6.82 15.14
C ASN A 382 -19.34 6.36 13.78
N PHE A 383 -19.13 7.30 12.85
CA PHE A 383 -18.61 7.00 11.52
C PHE A 383 -17.20 6.40 11.55
N ALA A 384 -16.41 6.64 12.61
CA ALA A 384 -15.04 6.12 12.71
C ALA A 384 -14.99 4.58 12.80
N VAL A 385 -16.13 3.92 13.03
CA VAL A 385 -16.28 2.45 12.94
C VAL A 385 -16.12 1.95 11.50
N LEU A 386 -16.40 2.80 10.52
CA LEU A 386 -16.24 2.50 9.10
C LEU A 386 -14.78 2.63 8.66
N ILE A 387 -13.97 3.42 9.37
CA ILE A 387 -12.58 3.70 8.99
C ILE A 387 -11.68 2.59 9.53
N ASP A 388 -10.92 1.99 8.63
CA ASP A 388 -9.92 0.98 8.96
C ASP A 388 -8.55 1.60 9.19
N TYR A 389 -8.15 2.56 8.35
CA TYR A 389 -6.99 3.40 8.63
C TYR A 389 -7.12 4.77 7.97
N TRP A 390 -6.38 5.74 8.50
CA TRP A 390 -6.15 6.98 7.78
C TRP A 390 -4.75 7.50 8.01
N ALA A 391 -4.24 8.26 7.04
CA ALA A 391 -2.90 8.79 7.02
C ALA A 391 -2.90 10.25 6.56
N ILE A 392 -1.85 10.98 6.96
CA ILE A 392 -1.66 12.38 6.64
C ILE A 392 -0.25 12.58 6.07
N ASP A 393 -0.18 13.37 5.00
CA ASP A 393 1.04 13.99 4.48
C ASP A 393 0.95 15.49 4.76
N TRP A 394 1.70 15.97 5.75
CA TRP A 394 1.68 17.36 6.22
C TRP A 394 2.39 18.34 5.29
N ASP A 395 3.10 17.84 4.28
CA ASP A 395 3.87 18.60 3.30
C ASP A 395 3.73 17.95 1.91
N TYR A 396 2.47 17.82 1.47
CA TYR A 396 2.13 17.22 0.19
C TYR A 396 2.63 18.07 -0.97
N ASP A 397 3.35 17.44 -1.90
CA ASP A 397 3.97 18.12 -3.04
C ASP A 397 3.06 18.20 -4.28
N GLY A 398 1.84 17.66 -4.20
CA GLY A 398 0.91 17.60 -5.34
C GLY A 398 1.10 16.36 -6.23
N PHE A 399 2.11 15.52 -5.96
CA PHE A 399 2.44 14.38 -6.81
C PHE A 399 2.37 13.06 -6.02
N THR A 400 3.16 12.94 -4.96
CA THR A 400 3.33 11.68 -4.23
C THR A 400 2.91 11.84 -2.78
N PHE A 401 1.93 11.05 -2.37
CA PHE A 401 1.50 11.02 -0.98
C PHE A 401 2.59 10.35 -0.13
N LYS A 402 3.04 11.03 0.92
CA LYS A 402 4.02 10.51 1.88
C LYS A 402 3.32 10.38 3.23
N SER A 403 3.06 9.15 3.67
CA SER A 403 2.52 8.91 5.02
C SER A 403 3.52 9.44 6.05
N GLN A 404 3.19 10.54 6.72
CA GLN A 404 3.98 11.14 7.79
C GLN A 404 3.31 10.96 9.15
N TRP A 405 2.01 10.72 9.15
CA TRP A 405 1.21 10.35 10.31
C TRP A 405 0.17 9.33 9.89
N GLN A 406 -0.18 8.40 10.79
CA GLN A 406 -1.18 7.37 10.52
C GLN A 406 -1.90 6.93 11.80
N ALA A 407 -3.17 6.53 11.65
CA ALA A 407 -3.90 5.82 12.69
C ALA A 407 -4.62 4.61 12.09
N PHE A 408 -4.44 3.46 12.73
CA PHE A 408 -5.08 2.20 12.36
C PHE A 408 -6.14 1.80 13.38
N ARG A 409 -7.23 1.23 12.87
CA ARG A 409 -8.22 0.54 13.69
C ARG A 409 -7.53 -0.59 14.44
N GLY A 410 -7.87 -0.75 15.71
CA GLY A 410 -7.39 -1.88 16.51
C GLY A 410 -6.05 -1.69 17.21
N ASN A 411 -5.40 -0.52 17.08
CA ASN A 411 -4.08 -0.17 17.64
C ASN A 411 -3.70 -0.96 18.92
N GLY A 412 -3.12 -2.15 18.74
CA GLY A 412 -2.60 -2.98 19.83
C GLY A 412 -3.60 -3.58 20.85
N LYS A 413 -4.83 -3.97 20.45
CA LYS A 413 -5.73 -4.94 21.15
C LYS A 413 -6.99 -4.43 21.88
N LYS A 414 -7.38 -3.14 21.83
CA LYS A 414 -8.69 -2.69 22.41
C LYS A 414 -9.44 -1.55 21.70
N ALA A 415 -8.83 -0.80 20.78
CA ALA A 415 -9.52 0.31 20.11
C ALA A 415 -10.40 -0.19 18.96
N LYS A 416 -11.73 -0.08 19.10
CA LYS A 416 -12.68 -0.51 18.05
C LYS A 416 -12.74 0.42 16.83
N THR A 417 -12.12 1.59 16.91
CA THR A 417 -12.11 2.65 15.89
C THR A 417 -10.76 3.37 15.85
N VAL A 418 -10.51 4.13 14.78
CA VAL A 418 -9.38 5.08 14.71
C VAL A 418 -9.66 6.33 15.56
N THR A 419 -8.61 7.09 15.89
CA THR A 419 -8.76 8.50 16.26
C THR A 419 -9.22 9.29 15.05
N THR A 420 -10.06 10.30 15.23
CA THR A 420 -10.54 11.16 14.14
C THR A 420 -9.89 12.53 14.14
N GLU A 421 -8.93 12.75 15.03
CA GLU A 421 -8.13 13.97 15.15
C GLU A 421 -6.64 13.60 15.12
N ALA A 422 -5.86 14.44 14.46
CA ALA A 422 -4.42 14.37 14.40
C ALA A 422 -3.84 15.77 14.65
N LYS A 423 -2.68 15.82 15.30
CA LYS A 423 -1.96 17.06 15.58
C LYS A 423 -0.49 16.87 15.24
N GLU A 424 0.10 17.91 14.69
CA GLU A 424 1.54 17.92 14.39
C GLU A 424 2.12 19.32 14.60
N ILE A 425 3.37 19.38 15.04
CA ILE A 425 4.12 20.62 15.20
C ILE A 425 5.06 20.79 14.01
N LEU A 426 4.85 21.85 13.24
CA LEU A 426 5.49 22.07 11.95
C LEU A 426 6.04 23.50 11.85
N ASP A 427 6.95 23.74 10.92
CA ASP A 427 7.45 25.10 10.67
C ASP A 427 6.36 25.99 10.06
N LYS A 428 6.35 27.28 10.40
CA LYS A 428 5.36 28.25 9.89
C LYS A 428 5.64 28.56 8.42
N LYS A 429 4.84 27.97 7.54
CA LYS A 429 4.86 28.21 6.09
C LYS A 429 3.53 27.78 5.48
N SER A 430 3.20 28.34 4.33
CA SER A 430 2.10 27.85 3.50
C SER A 430 2.39 26.42 3.03
N ARG A 431 1.38 25.55 3.04
CA ARG A 431 1.52 24.12 2.75
C ARG A 431 0.20 23.51 2.28
N ALA A 432 0.31 22.52 1.40
CA ALA A 432 -0.77 21.60 1.11
C ALA A 432 -0.65 20.38 2.04
N ILE A 433 -1.75 20.02 2.70
CA ILE A 433 -1.83 18.83 3.56
C ILE A 433 -2.76 17.83 2.89
N ALA A 434 -2.26 16.63 2.60
CA ALA A 434 -3.08 15.56 2.04
C ALA A 434 -3.52 14.59 3.13
N VAL A 435 -4.76 14.10 3.03
CA VAL A 435 -5.36 13.13 3.94
C VAL A 435 -5.90 11.97 3.13
N ARG A 436 -5.53 10.74 3.52
CA ARG A 436 -6.08 9.51 2.95
C ARG A 436 -6.80 8.72 4.02
N VAL A 437 -8.02 8.28 3.72
CA VAL A 437 -8.82 7.40 4.57
C VAL A 437 -9.09 6.12 3.79
N VAL A 438 -8.98 4.97 4.44
CA VAL A 438 -9.41 3.68 3.91
C VAL A 438 -10.38 3.04 4.88
N ASP A 439 -11.49 2.54 4.34
CA ASP A 439 -12.53 1.89 5.12
C ASP A 439 -12.33 0.38 5.28
N ILE A 440 -13.21 -0.21 6.09
CA ILE A 440 -13.19 -1.64 6.45
C ILE A 440 -13.50 -2.58 5.28
N PHE A 441 -13.94 -2.03 4.15
CA PHE A 441 -14.16 -2.76 2.90
C PHE A 441 -13.00 -2.58 1.91
N GLY A 442 -12.05 -1.69 2.22
CA GLY A 442 -10.88 -1.39 1.42
C GLY A 442 -11.11 -0.28 0.39
N ASN A 443 -12.22 0.45 0.44
CA ASN A 443 -12.38 1.65 -0.39
C ASN A 443 -11.61 2.81 0.25
N ASP A 444 -11.13 3.72 -0.58
CA ASP A 444 -10.37 4.88 -0.13
C ASP A 444 -10.99 6.22 -0.54
N ALA A 445 -10.76 7.23 0.29
CA ALA A 445 -11.12 8.61 0.05
C ALA A 445 -9.97 9.55 0.42
N GLY A 446 -9.77 10.58 -0.39
CA GLY A 446 -8.73 11.58 -0.20
C GLY A 446 -9.29 12.99 0.01
N ALA A 447 -8.51 13.85 0.66
CA ALA A 447 -8.74 15.29 0.69
C ALA A 447 -7.40 16.04 0.72
N VAL A 448 -7.33 17.22 0.12
CA VAL A 448 -6.18 18.13 0.27
C VAL A 448 -6.63 19.46 0.84
N ILE A 449 -5.91 19.93 1.85
CA ILE A 449 -6.23 21.17 2.54
C ILE A 449 -5.04 22.11 2.39
N GLU A 450 -5.29 23.28 1.82
CA GLU A 450 -4.30 24.35 1.75
C GLU A 450 -4.33 25.16 3.05
N ILE A 451 -3.18 25.36 3.66
CA ILE A 451 -2.98 26.26 4.80
C ILE A 451 -2.03 27.35 4.36
N SER A 452 -2.44 28.61 4.54
CA SER A 452 -1.69 29.82 4.18
C SER A 452 -0.75 30.27 5.29
#